data_AF-A0A2A4WGX3-F1
#
_entry.id   AF-A0A2A4WGX3-F1
#
_cell.length_a   1.000
_cell.length_b   1.000
_cell.length_c   1.000
_cell.angle_alpha   90.00
_cell.angle_beta   90.00
_cell.angle_gamma   90.00
#
_symmetry.space_group_name_H-M   'P 1'
#
loop_
_entity.id
_entity.type
_entity.pdbx_description
1 polymer ?
#
loop_
_entity_poly.entity_id
_entity_poly.type
_entity_poly.pdbx_seq_one_letter_code
_entity_poly.pdbx_strand_id
1 'polypeptide(L)'
;MSAFEIAEMETSEFIQWQSFLELKTGMWLPEARKSFLLASLNRHMREMGIENYQNFYSMLNAGRVSSLDWSKIVDSLTVHETCFYRDETSLK
;
A
#
# COMPACT_ATOMS: atom_id res chain seq x y z
N MET A 1 -7.23 -16.52 -17.98
CA MET A 1 -7.00 -15.79 -16.72
C MET A 1 -5.53 -16.01 -16.36
N SER A 2 -4.63 -15.10 -16.70
CA SER A 2 -3.23 -15.23 -16.26
C SER A 2 -3.18 -15.00 -14.75
N ALA A 3 -2.63 -15.96 -14.01
CA ALA A 3 -2.23 -15.72 -12.65
C ALA A 3 -1.08 -14.70 -12.72
N PHE A 4 -1.38 -13.44 -12.42
CA PHE A 4 -0.34 -12.45 -12.11
C PHE A 4 0.37 -12.95 -10.85
N GLU A 5 1.47 -13.68 -11.02
CA GLU A 5 2.40 -14.03 -9.96
C GLU A 5 3.24 -12.80 -9.68
N ILE A 6 2.78 -11.99 -8.72
CA ILE A 6 3.58 -10.89 -8.24
C ILE A 6 4.64 -11.49 -7.32
N ALA A 7 5.90 -11.10 -7.54
CA ALA A 7 7.01 -11.55 -6.71
C ALA A 7 6.73 -11.35 -5.22
N GLU A 8 7.33 -12.17 -4.36
CA GLU A 8 7.27 -11.94 -2.93
C GLU A 8 8.12 -10.72 -2.57
N MET A 9 7.58 -9.81 -1.75
CA MET A 9 8.32 -8.61 -1.34
C MET A 9 9.32 -8.96 -0.25
N GLU A 10 10.60 -8.75 -0.57
CA GLU A 10 11.70 -8.95 0.36
C GLU A 10 11.63 -7.94 1.52
N THR A 11 12.24 -8.30 2.67
CA THR A 11 12.26 -7.42 3.84
C THR A 11 12.95 -6.08 3.55
N SER A 12 14.00 -6.08 2.72
CA SER A 12 14.69 -4.86 2.28
C SER A 12 13.79 -3.93 1.47
N GLU A 13 13.01 -4.49 0.54
CA GLU A 13 12.02 -3.74 -0.25
C GLU A 13 10.93 -3.17 0.67
N PHE A 14 10.47 -3.95 1.64
CA PHE A 14 9.48 -3.46 2.60
C PHE A 14 9.99 -2.26 3.40
N ILE A 15 11.23 -2.29 3.91
CA ILE A 15 11.83 -1.17 4.65
C ILE A 15 11.95 0.07 3.75
N GLN A 16 12.30 -0.13 2.47
CA GLN A 16 12.37 0.95 1.49
C GLN A 16 10.99 1.60 1.28
N TRP A 17 9.94 0.79 1.13
CA TRP A 17 8.56 1.26 1.01
C TRP A 17 8.06 1.97 2.28
N GLN A 18 8.38 1.42 3.45
CA GLN A 18 8.07 2.03 4.75
C GLN A 18 8.68 3.42 4.86
N SER A 19 9.97 3.55 4.56
CA SER A 19 10.70 4.83 4.60
C SER A 19 10.13 5.83 3.59
N PHE A 20 9.74 5.36 2.40
CA PHE A 20 9.12 6.20 1.38
C PHE A 20 7.74 6.72 1.80
N LEU A 21 6.90 5.84 2.36
CA LEU A 21 5.59 6.21 2.89
C LEU A 21 5.72 7.22 4.03
N GLU A 22 6.66 7.00 4.95
CA GLU A 22 6.94 7.93 6.05
C GLU A 22 7.38 9.29 5.51
N LEU A 23 8.29 9.34 4.54
CA LEU A 23 8.74 10.59 3.94
C LEU A 23 7.61 11.34 3.21
N LYS A 24 6.68 10.63 2.58
CA LYS A 24 5.59 11.22 1.78
C LYS A 24 4.35 11.58 2.59
N THR A 25 4.01 10.80 3.61
CA THR A 25 2.76 10.93 4.39
C THR A 25 3.00 11.35 5.83
N GLY A 26 4.23 11.21 6.35
CA GLY A 26 4.56 11.38 7.76
C GLY A 26 4.12 10.22 8.65
N MET A 27 3.53 9.15 8.08
CA MET A 27 3.03 8.02 8.85
C MET A 27 4.03 6.85 8.83
N TRP A 28 4.32 6.31 10.00
CA TRP A 28 5.06 5.07 10.15
C TRP A 28 4.14 3.86 9.92
N LEU A 29 4.47 3.01 8.94
CA LEU A 29 3.72 1.78 8.67
C LEU A 29 4.29 0.62 9.52
N PRO A 30 3.54 0.03 10.45
CA PRO A 30 4.00 -1.12 11.21
C PRO A 30 4.13 -2.37 10.32
N GLU A 31 5.03 -3.29 10.65
CA GLU A 31 5.18 -4.56 9.92
C GLU A 31 3.90 -5.41 9.94
N ALA A 32 3.08 -5.31 10.99
CA ALA A 32 1.75 -5.94 11.03
C ALA A 32 0.81 -5.46 9.90
N ARG A 33 1.07 -4.28 9.31
CA ARG A 33 0.34 -3.75 8.15
C ARG A 33 1.04 -4.03 6.82
N LYS A 34 2.15 -4.80 6.80
CA LYS A 34 2.83 -5.24 5.57
C LYS A 34 1.86 -5.92 4.62
N SER A 35 1.00 -6.81 5.12
CA SER A 35 0.00 -7.50 4.30
C SER A 35 -1.00 -6.54 3.64
N PHE A 36 -1.39 -5.47 4.31
CA PHE A 36 -2.25 -4.42 3.74
C PHE A 36 -1.54 -3.63 2.65
N LEU A 37 -0.27 -3.29 2.88
CA LEU A 37 0.56 -2.66 1.86
C LEU A 37 0.67 -3.55 0.61
N LEU A 38 0.96 -4.83 0.78
CA LEU A 38 1.03 -5.77 -0.32
C LEU A 38 -0.31 -5.88 -1.05
N ALA A 39 -1.44 -5.98 -0.35
CA ALA A 39 -2.75 -6.03 -0.98
C ALA A 39 -3.06 -4.76 -1.80
N SER A 40 -2.76 -3.58 -1.26
CA SER A 40 -2.94 -2.30 -1.95
C SER A 40 -2.04 -2.19 -3.19
N LEU A 41 -0.75 -2.48 -3.03
CA LEU A 41 0.21 -2.47 -4.13
C LEU A 41 -0.19 -3.48 -5.20
N ASN A 42 -0.53 -4.71 -4.84
CA ASN A 42 -0.94 -5.75 -5.78
C ASN A 42 -2.17 -5.35 -6.60
N ARG A 43 -3.15 -4.69 -5.97
CA ARG A 43 -4.33 -4.17 -6.67
C ARG A 43 -3.92 -3.12 -7.70
N HIS A 44 -3.13 -2.12 -7.31
CA HIS A 44 -2.72 -1.04 -8.20
C HIS A 44 -1.74 -1.48 -9.29
N MET A 45 -0.84 -2.41 -8.97
CA MET A 45 0.08 -3.03 -9.92
C MET A 45 -0.68 -3.80 -11.00
N ARG A 46 -1.76 -4.53 -10.65
CA ARG A 46 -2.64 -5.18 -11.62
C ARG A 46 -3.38 -4.18 -12.50
N GLU A 47 -3.86 -3.08 -11.92
CA GLU A 47 -4.52 -2.00 -12.68
C GLU A 47 -3.58 -1.33 -13.69
N MET A 48 -2.31 -1.17 -13.33
CA MET A 48 -1.29 -0.57 -14.20
C MET A 48 -0.55 -1.57 -15.10
N GLY A 49 -0.77 -2.89 -14.91
CA GLY A 49 -0.04 -3.94 -15.61
C GLY A 49 1.45 -4.03 -15.26
N ILE A 50 1.81 -3.69 -14.02
CA ILE A 50 3.19 -3.74 -13.51
C ILE A 50 3.37 -5.02 -12.69
N GLU A 51 4.44 -5.77 -12.96
CA GLU A 51 4.69 -7.07 -12.32
C GLU A 51 5.81 -7.04 -11.27
N ASN A 52 6.52 -5.91 -11.14
CA ASN A 52 7.67 -5.77 -10.26
C ASN A 52 7.55 -4.54 -9.34
N TYR A 53 7.66 -4.74 -8.02
CA TYR A 53 7.57 -3.67 -7.02
C TYR A 53 8.64 -2.60 -7.20
N GLN A 54 9.84 -2.97 -7.64
CA GLN A 54 10.94 -2.04 -7.84
C GLN A 54 10.73 -1.13 -9.05
N ASN A 55 10.11 -1.66 -10.11
CA ASN A 55 9.67 -0.84 -11.24
C ASN A 55 8.61 0.15 -10.77
N PHE A 56 7.65 -0.32 -9.97
CA PHE A 56 6.60 0.54 -9.42
C PHE A 56 7.16 1.64 -8.50
N TYR A 57 8.08 1.28 -7.61
CA TYR A 57 8.81 2.21 -6.75
C TYR A 57 9.58 3.25 -7.59
N SER A 58 10.28 2.81 -8.63
CA SER A 58 11.03 3.71 -9.52
C SER A 58 10.12 4.68 -10.25
N MET A 59 8.93 4.25 -10.67
CA MET A 59 7.93 5.13 -11.30
C MET A 59 7.37 6.16 -10.33
N LEU A 60 7.10 5.76 -9.08
CA LEU A 60 6.68 6.67 -8.01
C LEU A 60 7.77 7.69 -7.68
N ASN A 61 9.01 7.23 -7.52
CA ASN A 61 10.14 8.08 -7.20
C ASN A 61 10.49 9.05 -8.35
N ALA A 62 10.35 8.59 -9.60
CA ALA A 62 10.51 9.43 -10.79
C ALA A 62 9.36 10.42 -11.01
N GLY A 63 8.32 10.42 -10.16
CA GLY A 63 7.15 11.28 -10.31
C GLY A 63 6.31 10.99 -11.55
N ARG A 64 6.46 9.79 -12.14
CA ARG A 64 5.66 9.36 -13.30
C ARG A 64 4.26 8.92 -12.91
N VAL A 65 4.06 8.57 -11.64
CA VAL A 65 2.74 8.26 -11.08
C VAL A 65 2.07 9.55 -10.67
N SER A 66 0.83 9.74 -11.10
CA SER A 66 0.08 10.94 -10.75
C SER A 66 -0.12 11.04 -9.24
N SER A 67 -0.18 12.27 -8.71
CA SER A 67 -0.50 12.49 -7.30
C SER A 67 -1.84 11.87 -6.89
N LEU A 68 -2.77 11.71 -7.84
CA LEU A 68 -4.06 11.05 -7.65
C LEU A 68 -3.93 9.53 -7.48
N ASP A 69 -3.07 8.88 -8.25
CA ASP A 69 -2.83 7.44 -8.12
C ASP A 69 -2.07 7.14 -6.82
N TRP A 70 -1.12 7.99 -6.47
CA TRP A 70 -0.47 7.95 -5.15
C TRP A 70 -1.48 8.12 -4.02
N SER A 71 -2.39 9.10 -4.11
CA SER A 71 -3.39 9.31 -3.06
C SER A 71 -4.32 8.11 -2.90
N LYS A 72 -4.66 7.37 -3.97
CA LYS A 72 -5.47 6.15 -3.86
C LYS A 72 -4.74 5.05 -3.09
N ILE A 73 -3.44 4.88 -3.32
CA ILE A 73 -2.61 3.93 -2.58
C ILE A 73 -2.61 4.32 -1.11
N VAL A 74 -2.24 5.56 -0.80
CA VAL A 74 -2.22 6.08 0.58
C VAL A 74 -3.58 5.97 1.24
N ASP A 75 -4.65 6.35 0.55
CA ASP A 75 -6.02 6.28 1.07
C ASP A 75 -6.37 4.84 1.46
N SER A 76 -6.06 3.87 0.60
CA SER A 76 -6.28 2.46 0.93
C SER A 76 -5.40 1.91 2.06
N LEU A 77 -4.29 2.57 2.39
CA LEU A 77 -3.45 2.27 3.57
C LEU A 77 -3.97 2.95 4.84
N THR A 78 -4.64 4.10 4.69
CA THR A 78 -5.19 4.90 5.80
C THR A 78 -6.63 4.58 6.14
N VAL A 79 -7.39 3.90 5.25
CA VAL A 79 -8.74 3.42 5.55
C VAL A 79 -8.65 2.49 6.76
N HIS A 80 -8.96 3.05 7.92
CA HIS A 80 -9.30 2.26 9.08
C HIS A 80 -10.61 1.59 8.70
N GLU A 81 -10.61 0.27 8.56
CA GLU A 81 -11.87 -0.47 8.62
C GLU A 81 -12.58 0.00 9.89
N THR A 82 -13.58 0.85 9.71
CA THR A 82 -14.53 1.18 10.75
C THR A 82 -15.48 -0.01 10.76
N CYS A 83 -15.09 -1.07 11.46
CA CYS A 83 -16.03 -2.10 11.81
C CYS A 83 -17.20 -1.43 12.53
N PHE A 84 -18.41 -1.58 11.98
CA PHE A 84 -19.64 -1.34 12.74
C PHE A 84 -19.55 -2.19 14.02
N TYR A 85 -19.98 -1.66 15.18
CA TYR A 85 -19.86 -2.28 16.51
C TYR A 85 -18.49 -2.20 17.21
N ARG A 86 -17.84 -1.03 17.23
CA ARG A 86 -16.60 -0.85 18.03
C ARG A 86 -16.82 -0.81 19.55
N ASP A 87 -18.07 -0.59 20.00
CA ASP A 87 -18.42 -0.46 21.42
C ASP A 87 -19.84 -1.00 21.66
N GLU A 88 -19.99 -2.26 22.12
CA GLU A 88 -21.30 -2.77 22.58
C GLU A 88 -21.78 -2.03 23.85
N THR A 89 -20.88 -1.33 24.55
CA THR A 89 -21.16 -0.56 25.76
C THR A 89 -21.76 0.83 25.52
N SER A 90 -21.79 1.32 24.27
CA SER A 90 -22.41 2.62 23.95
C SER A 90 -23.95 2.55 23.80
N LEU A 91 -24.55 1.37 24.00
CA LEU A 91 -26.00 1.14 24.05
C LEU A 91 -26.52 1.06 25.51
N LYS A 92 -26.22 2.09 26.31
CA LYS A 92 -26.89 2.28 27.61
C LYS A 92 -27.46 3.67 27.77
#